data_AF-A0A2K5I8E7-F1
#
_entry.id   AF-A0A2K5I8E7-F1
#
_cell.length_a   1.000
_cell.length_b   1.000
_cell.length_c   1.000
_cell.angle_alpha   90.00
_cell.angle_beta   90.00
_cell.angle_gamma   90.00
#
_symmetry.space_group_name_H-M   'P 1'
#
loop_
_entity.id
_entity.type
_entity.pdbx_description
1 polymer ?
#
loop_
_entity_poly.entity_id
_entity_poly.type
_entity_poly.pdbx_seq_one_letter_code
_entity_poly.pdbx_strand_id
1 'polypeptide(L)' 'MGRVHAPGKGLFQLVLPYCHSVPTWLKLTSDDVKEQIYKLAKKGLTPSQIDTKSHVLSDSIDMQCPE' A
#
# COMPACT_ATOMS: atom_id res chain seq x y z
N MET A 1 -8.00 8.22 10.48
CA MET A 1 -7.78 9.67 10.50
C MET A 1 -8.83 10.33 11.38
N GLY A 2 -8.44 11.30 12.19
CA GLY A 2 -9.37 12.15 12.96
C GLY A 2 -9.73 13.43 12.20
N ARG A 3 -10.70 14.20 12.73
CA ARG A 3 -11.02 15.53 12.20
C ARG A 3 -10.13 16.57 12.86
N VAL A 4 -9.49 17.41 12.05
CA VAL A 4 -8.56 18.47 12.52
C VAL A 4 -9.32 19.72 12.97
N HIS A 5 -10.47 20.04 12.35
CA HIS A 5 -11.12 21.35 12.51
C HIS A 5 -12.60 21.27 12.91
N ALA A 6 -13.24 20.10 12.84
CA ALA A 6 -14.67 19.96 13.12
C ALA A 6 -14.91 18.85 14.16
N PRO A 7 -15.88 19.03 15.07
CA PRO A 7 -16.26 17.98 16.00
C PRO A 7 -16.80 16.75 15.24
N GLY A 8 -16.39 15.56 15.67
CA GLY A 8 -16.81 14.28 15.10
C GLY A 8 -15.69 13.23 15.06
N LYS A 9 -16.08 11.95 15.17
CA LYS A 9 -15.16 10.81 15.12
C LYS A 9 -14.98 10.36 13.68
N GLY A 10 -13.75 10.41 13.15
CA GLY A 10 -13.42 9.81 11.86
C GLY A 10 -13.27 8.30 11.99
N LEU A 11 -13.96 7.54 11.14
CA LEU A 11 -14.00 6.06 11.19
C LEU A 11 -13.05 5.37 10.20
N PHE A 12 -12.50 6.11 9.23
CA PHE A 12 -11.66 5.54 8.19
C PHE A 12 -10.18 5.60 8.58
N GLN A 13 -9.56 4.43 8.71
CA GLN A 13 -8.11 4.21 8.84
C GLN A 13 -7.71 3.03 7.96
N LEU A 14 -6.58 3.19 7.27
CA LEU A 14 -5.86 2.04 6.73
C LEU A 14 -5.34 1.24 7.92
N VAL A 15 -5.51 -0.08 7.87
CA VAL A 15 -5.03 -1.00 8.89
C VAL A 15 -3.87 -1.76 8.28
N LEU A 16 -2.71 -1.71 8.95
CA LEU A 16 -1.57 -2.49 8.51
C LEU A 16 -1.84 -3.98 8.74
N PRO A 17 -1.47 -4.87 7.81
CA PRO A 17 -1.61 -6.31 8.01
C PRO A 17 -0.81 -6.75 9.24
N TYR A 18 -1.33 -7.75 9.94
CA TYR A 18 -0.73 -8.26 11.17
C TYR A 18 0.66 -8.86 10.93
N CYS A 19 0.87 -9.45 9.74
CA CYS A 19 2.10 -10.07 9.32
C CYS A 19 2.80 -9.24 8.25
N HIS A 20 4.05 -8.85 8.48
CA HIS A 20 4.89 -8.11 7.53
C HIS A 20 5.72 -9.01 6.60
N SER A 21 5.39 -10.31 6.51
CA SER A 21 6.13 -11.25 5.68
C SER A 21 5.67 -11.18 4.24
N VAL A 22 6.62 -11.19 3.30
CA VAL A 22 6.31 -11.22 1.88
C VAL A 22 5.64 -12.56 1.54
N PRO A 23 4.46 -12.58 0.91
CA PRO A 23 3.79 -13.82 0.56
C PRO A 23 4.68 -14.66 -0.37
N THR A 24 4.78 -15.97 -0.11
CA THR A 24 5.70 -16.89 -0.82
C THR A 24 5.43 -16.99 -2.33
N TRP A 25 4.20 -16.66 -2.75
CA TRP A 25 3.73 -16.65 -4.13
C TRP A 25 4.06 -15.35 -4.88
N LEU A 26 4.42 -14.28 -4.17
CA LEU A 26 4.86 -13.02 -4.76
C LEU A 26 6.34 -13.13 -5.16
N LYS A 27 6.60 -13.30 -6.47
CA LYS A 27 7.96 -13.36 -7.04
C LYS A 27 8.52 -11.99 -7.40
N LEU A 28 8.11 -10.96 -6.66
CA LEU A 28 8.51 -9.59 -6.94
C LEU A 28 9.80 -9.29 -6.14
N THR A 29 10.87 -8.95 -6.86
CA THR A 29 12.17 -8.65 -6.27
C THR A 29 12.23 -7.17 -5.87
N SER A 30 13.07 -6.84 -4.88
CA SER A 30 13.23 -5.45 -4.41
C SER A 30 13.77 -4.50 -5.49
N ASP A 31 14.42 -5.04 -6.52
CA ASP A 31 14.92 -4.28 -7.67
C ASP A 31 13.79 -3.87 -8.63
N ASP A 32 12.83 -4.77 -8.89
CA ASP A 32 11.65 -4.48 -9.71
C ASP A 32 10.79 -3.37 -9.10
N VAL A 33 10.60 -3.38 -7.76
CA VAL A 33 9.90 -2.31 -7.04
C VAL A 33 10.56 -0.96 -7.26
N LYS A 34 11.89 -0.90 -7.20
CA LYS A 34 12.64 0.36 -7.40
C LYS A 34 12.45 0.87 -8.82
N GLU A 35 12.56 0.00 -9.82
CA GLU A 35 12.38 0.40 -11.21
C GLU A 35 10.96 0.94 -11.47
N GLN A 36 9.94 0.31 -10.90
CA GLN A 36 8.56 0.80 -10.99
C GLN A 36 8.40 2.19 -10.34
N ILE A 37 8.98 2.42 -9.16
CA ILE A 37 8.96 3.72 -8.48
C ILE A 37 9.62 4.79 -9.37
N TYR A 38 10.79 4.52 -9.94
CA TYR A 38 11.48 5.48 -10.82
C TYR A 38 10.67 5.79 -12.09
N LYS A 39 10.05 4.78 -12.71
CA LYS A 39 9.18 4.98 -13.88
C LYS A 39 7.95 5.82 -13.56
N LEU A 40 7.31 5.57 -12.41
CA LEU A 40 6.12 6.29 -11.96
C LEU A 40 6.46 7.72 -11.51
N ALA A 41 7.60 7.92 -10.85
CA ALA A 41 8.10 9.23 -10.48
C ALA A 41 8.44 10.09 -11.71
N LYS A 42 9.07 9.49 -12.74
CA LYS A 42 9.33 10.19 -14.01
C LYS A 42 8.06 10.58 -14.76
N LYS A 43 6.94 9.88 -14.54
CA LYS A 43 5.62 10.23 -15.07
C LYS A 43 4.94 11.38 -14.30
N GLY A 44 5.56 11.88 -13.22
CA GLY A 44 5.04 13.00 -12.43
C GLY A 44 3.93 12.61 -11.45
N LEU A 45 3.82 11.32 -11.10
CA LEU A 45 2.87 10.88 -10.08
C LEU A 45 3.31 11.34 -8.69
N THR A 46 2.34 11.75 -7.87
CA THR A 46 2.63 12.14 -6.49
C THR A 46 2.99 10.93 -5.65
N PRO A 47 3.87 11.07 -4.64
CA PRO A 47 4.27 9.95 -3.78
C PRO A 47 3.08 9.18 -3.19
N SER A 48 2.01 9.86 -2.77
CA SER A 48 0.78 9.20 -2.30
C SER A 48 0.13 8.31 -3.35
N GLN A 49 0.12 8.71 -4.63
CA GLN A 49 -0.46 7.90 -5.70
C GLN A 49 0.41 6.70 -6.08
N ILE A 50 1.73 6.82 -5.93
CA ILE A 50 2.68 5.73 -6.14
C ILE A 50 2.55 4.72 -5.00
N ASP A 51 2.57 5.22 -3.76
CA ASP A 51 2.44 4.45 -2.52
C ASP A 51 1.12 3.68 -2.47
N THR A 52 0.00 4.32 -2.81
CA THR A 52 -1.31 3.66 -2.86
C THR A 52 -1.32 2.46 -3.81
N LYS A 53 -0.64 2.54 -4.96
CA LYS A 53 -0.59 1.43 -5.91
C LYS A 53 0.25 0.25 -5.41
N SER A 54 1.34 0.52 -4.70
CA SER A 54 2.15 -0.52 -4.07
C SER A 54 1.48 -1.13 -2.84
N HIS A 55 0.78 -0.32 -2.05
CA HIS A 55 0.16 -0.75 -0.79
C HIS A 55 -1.13 -1.55 -1.01
N VAL A 56 -1.99 -1.09 -1.92
CA VAL A 56 -3.25 -1.80 -2.25
C VAL A 56 -2.98 -3.17 -2.88
N LEU A 57 -1.83 -3.35 -3.54
CA LEU A 57 -1.40 -4.66 -4.01
C LEU A 57 -1.08 -5.61 -2.84
N SER A 58 -0.45 -5.12 -1.78
CA SER A 58 -0.20 -5.91 -0.56
C SER A 58 -1.50 -6.23 0.19
N ASP A 59 -2.42 -5.28 0.32
CA ASP A 59 -3.70 -5.50 1.02
C ASP A 59 -4.64 -6.47 0.27
N SER A 60 -4.66 -6.40 -1.07
CA SER A 60 -5.49 -7.31 -1.89
C SER A 60 -4.96 -8.75 -1.92
N ILE A 61 -3.69 -8.95 -1.54
CA ILE A 61 -3.01 -10.25 -1.49
C ILE A 61 -3.26 -10.94 -0.14
N ASP A 62 -3.43 -10.17 0.95
CA ASP A 62 -3.70 -10.69 2.31
C ASP A 62 -5.13 -11.27 2.45
N MET A 63 -6.10 -10.77 1.66
CA MET A 63 -7.49 -11.25 1.68
C MET A 63 -7.67 -12.66 1.06
N GLN A 64 -6.59 -13.27 0.54
CA GLN A 64 -6.58 -14.60 -0.06
C GLN A 64 -5.97 -15.68 0.86
N CYS A 65 -6.02 -15.51 2.19
CA CYS A 65 -5.83 -16.60 3.15
C CYS A 65 -7.18 -17.26 3.46
N PRO A 66 -7.60 -18.33 2.78
CA PRO A 66 -8.33 -19.36 3.48
C PRO A 66 -7.32 -20.07 4.41
N GLU A 67 -7.80 -20.47 5.58
CA GLU A 67 -7.16 -21.48 6.44
C GLU A 67 -6.50 -22.62 5.63
#